data_AF-A0A9P5QC37-F1
#
_entry.id   AF-A0A9P5QC37-F1
#
_cell.length_a   1.000
_cell.length_b   1.000
_cell.length_c   1.000
_cell.angle_alpha   90.00
_cell.angle_beta   90.00
_cell.angle_gamma   90.00
#
_symmetry.space_group_name_H-M   'P 1'
#
loop_
_entity.id
_entity.type
_entity.pdbx_description
1 polymer ?
#
loop_
_entity_poly.entity_id
_entity_poly.type
_entity_poly.pdbx_seq_one_letter_code
_entity_poly.pdbx_strand_id
1 'polypeptide(L)'
;NFTREAIGVVEDNYNRRMDSNHKSHTSILIPGGSGIGKTRAGYELQHLIAHTDQLGLNINVKSEDLSAFRTALQNSCYLYINLKEECSYTYAIDENQPSDLRIGVRLAIAAGLGPKSLAMMTNYPLELYTVDSVLQEISKRRLSTSKRTIEAIIIHIDEYQEYITSAQSVGERTYENALKHFKEMLGSIGRLMVTSNSNQPYFIVPVCTGTSAIDEHFLHSDYGKKSIQLRPLNYKAAVQMFRDKYGVLPLSEVVENQPHFRIAMNDTGFVPTFIDNLLKPENLSDEYDWGNTLFLW
;
A
#
# COMPACT_ATOMS: atom_id res chain seq x y z
N ASN A 1 -8.37 -13.80 -2.89
CA ASN A 1 -9.47 -12.90 -2.44
C ASN A 1 -9.06 -11.46 -2.59
N PHE A 2 -7.88 -11.07 -2.07
CA PHE A 2 -7.34 -9.72 -2.15
C PHE A 2 -7.51 -9.06 -3.54
N THR A 3 -6.95 -9.64 -4.61
CA THR A 3 -7.04 -9.10 -5.98
C THR A 3 -8.48 -8.78 -6.39
N ARG A 4 -9.43 -9.68 -6.10
CA ARG A 4 -10.85 -9.51 -6.45
C ARG A 4 -11.50 -8.36 -5.67
N GLU A 5 -11.18 -8.23 -4.40
CA GLU A 5 -11.72 -7.14 -3.57
C GLU A 5 -11.07 -5.80 -3.92
N ALA A 6 -9.77 -5.80 -4.17
CA ALA A 6 -9.01 -4.62 -4.56
C ALA A 6 -9.47 -4.09 -5.92
N ILE A 7 -9.59 -4.95 -6.95
CA ILE A 7 -10.03 -4.51 -8.28
C ILE A 7 -11.43 -3.87 -8.23
N GLY A 8 -12.35 -4.41 -7.43
CA GLY A 8 -13.68 -3.81 -7.26
C GLY A 8 -13.65 -2.38 -6.69
N VAL A 9 -12.77 -2.09 -5.73
CA VAL A 9 -12.58 -0.73 -5.20
C VAL A 9 -11.98 0.20 -6.26
N VAL A 10 -11.00 -0.31 -7.01
CA VAL A 10 -10.32 0.45 -8.08
C VAL A 10 -11.27 0.79 -9.23
N GLU A 11 -12.13 -0.16 -9.61
CA GLU A 11 -13.22 0.05 -10.59
C GLU A 11 -14.20 1.12 -10.12
N ASP A 12 -14.65 1.03 -8.86
CA ASP A 12 -15.57 2.00 -8.27
C ASP A 12 -14.98 3.41 -8.29
N ASN A 13 -13.73 3.58 -7.84
CA ASN A 13 -13.05 4.88 -7.85
C ASN A 13 -12.85 5.40 -9.29
N TYR A 14 -12.52 4.54 -10.25
CA TYR A 14 -12.40 4.95 -11.65
C TYR A 14 -13.73 5.41 -12.23
N ASN A 15 -14.80 4.62 -12.06
CA ASN A 15 -16.12 4.92 -12.60
C ASN A 15 -16.73 6.17 -11.96
N ARG A 16 -16.37 6.46 -10.70
CA ARG A 16 -16.87 7.61 -9.95
C ARG A 16 -15.85 8.76 -9.83
N ARG A 17 -14.75 8.76 -10.60
CA ARG A 17 -13.70 9.81 -10.58
C ARG A 17 -14.21 11.23 -10.84
N MET A 18 -15.40 11.36 -11.43
CA MET A 18 -16.07 12.64 -11.70
C MET A 18 -17.20 12.96 -10.71
N ASP A 19 -17.46 12.08 -9.75
CA ASP A 19 -18.55 12.20 -8.79
C ASP A 19 -18.13 13.10 -7.62
N SER A 20 -18.92 14.13 -7.36
CA SER A 20 -18.75 15.06 -6.25
C SER A 20 -19.23 14.50 -4.90
N ASN A 21 -19.76 13.28 -4.85
CA ASN A 21 -20.15 12.63 -3.61
C ASN A 21 -18.95 11.93 -2.96
N HIS A 22 -18.54 12.40 -1.78
CA HIS A 22 -17.45 11.78 -1.02
C HIS A 22 -17.67 10.30 -0.67
N LYS A 23 -18.92 9.85 -0.52
CA LYS A 23 -19.25 8.44 -0.23
C LYS A 23 -19.06 7.51 -1.44
N SER A 24 -18.95 8.08 -2.64
CA SER A 24 -18.71 7.33 -3.87
C SER A 24 -17.26 6.86 -3.97
N HIS A 25 -16.34 7.49 -3.24
CA HIS A 25 -14.91 7.20 -3.29
C HIS A 25 -14.52 6.33 -2.11
N THR A 26 -13.78 5.25 -2.39
CA THR A 26 -13.45 4.23 -1.40
C THR A 26 -11.95 4.11 -1.21
N SER A 27 -11.53 4.12 0.06
CA SER A 27 -10.17 3.74 0.47
C SER A 27 -10.11 2.26 0.81
N ILE A 28 -8.99 1.61 0.48
CA ILE A 28 -8.67 0.26 0.92
C ILE A 28 -8.02 0.34 2.30
N LEU A 29 -8.55 -0.41 3.26
CA LEU A 29 -7.88 -0.66 4.53
C LEU A 29 -7.43 -2.12 4.57
N ILE A 30 -6.15 -2.34 4.87
CA ILE A 30 -5.59 -3.67 5.06
C ILE A 30 -5.15 -3.80 6.52
N PRO A 31 -6.03 -4.33 7.39
CA PRO A 31 -5.70 -4.58 8.77
C PRO A 31 -4.93 -5.89 8.90
N GLY A 32 -4.15 -6.00 9.98
CA GLY A 32 -3.56 -7.27 10.38
C GLY A 32 -2.26 -7.11 11.14
N GLY A 33 -1.83 -8.21 11.78
CA GLY A 33 -0.58 -8.24 12.55
C GLY A 33 0.65 -7.90 11.71
N SER A 34 1.77 -7.67 12.40
CA SER A 34 3.07 -7.58 11.74
C SER A 34 3.34 -8.85 10.93
N GLY A 35 3.89 -8.68 9.73
CA GLY A 35 4.33 -9.79 8.89
C GLY A 35 3.27 -10.60 8.14
N ILE A 36 1.99 -10.20 8.22
CA ILE A 36 0.88 -10.89 7.53
C ILE A 36 0.90 -10.73 6.00
N GLY A 37 1.83 -9.94 5.46
CA GLY A 37 1.98 -9.71 4.02
C GLY A 37 1.43 -8.37 3.52
N LYS A 38 1.44 -7.31 4.33
CA LYS A 38 1.08 -5.95 3.89
C LYS A 38 1.92 -5.47 2.70
N THR A 39 3.23 -5.76 2.72
CA THR A 39 4.14 -5.53 1.58
C THR A 39 3.72 -6.31 0.33
N ARG A 40 3.29 -7.57 0.49
CA ARG A 40 2.74 -8.38 -0.61
C ARG A 40 1.49 -7.72 -1.21
N ALA A 41 0.58 -7.21 -0.38
CA ALA A 41 -0.59 -6.50 -0.86
C ALA A 41 -0.20 -5.26 -1.68
N GLY A 42 0.85 -4.54 -1.26
CA GLY A 42 1.46 -3.47 -2.05
C GLY A 42 1.94 -3.93 -3.43
N TYR A 43 2.65 -5.06 -3.51
CA TYR A 43 3.08 -5.66 -4.77
C TYR A 43 1.90 -6.08 -5.66
N GLU A 44 0.88 -6.74 -5.09
CA GLU A 44 -0.31 -7.17 -5.82
C GLU A 44 -1.11 -5.98 -6.36
N LEU A 45 -1.13 -4.85 -5.64
CA LEU A 45 -1.77 -3.60 -6.10
C LEU A 45 -1.03 -2.97 -7.28
N GLN A 46 0.31 -2.99 -7.29
CA GLN A 46 1.10 -2.48 -8.42
C GLN A 46 0.84 -3.30 -9.70
N HIS A 47 0.65 -4.62 -9.55
CA HIS A 47 0.47 -5.57 -10.64
C HIS A 47 -0.99 -6.03 -10.79
N LEU A 48 -1.93 -5.21 -10.34
CA LEU A 48 -3.32 -5.62 -10.15
C LEU A 48 -3.97 -6.16 -11.43
N ILE A 49 -3.71 -5.56 -12.60
CA ILE A 49 -4.24 -6.06 -13.88
C ILE A 49 -3.66 -7.42 -14.25
N ALA A 50 -2.36 -7.64 -14.09
CA ALA A 50 -1.75 -8.93 -14.39
C ALA A 50 -2.38 -10.05 -13.52
N HIS A 51 -2.59 -9.78 -12.24
CA HIS A 51 -3.28 -10.72 -11.35
C HIS A 51 -4.78 -10.89 -11.67
N THR A 52 -5.45 -9.83 -12.09
CA THR A 52 -6.86 -9.87 -12.52
C THR A 52 -7.02 -10.78 -13.73
N ASP A 53 -6.11 -10.66 -14.72
CA ASP A 53 -6.08 -11.48 -15.93
C ASP A 53 -5.77 -12.95 -15.62
N GLN A 54 -4.76 -13.21 -14.78
CA GLN A 54 -4.41 -14.56 -14.33
C GLN A 54 -5.56 -15.28 -13.63
N LEU A 55 -6.40 -14.53 -12.91
CA LEU A 55 -7.55 -15.07 -12.18
C LEU A 55 -8.83 -15.13 -13.02
N GLY A 56 -8.80 -14.65 -14.28
CA GLY A 56 -9.98 -14.59 -15.15
C GLY A 56 -11.12 -13.75 -14.58
N LEU A 57 -10.80 -12.67 -13.86
CA LEU A 57 -11.80 -11.79 -13.27
C LEU A 57 -12.34 -10.83 -14.32
N ASN A 58 -13.67 -10.69 -14.37
CA ASN A 58 -14.31 -9.70 -15.23
C ASN A 58 -14.13 -8.30 -14.66
N ILE A 59 -13.79 -7.34 -15.54
CA ILE A 59 -13.64 -5.93 -15.16
C ILE A 59 -14.96 -5.20 -15.41
N ASN A 60 -15.51 -4.56 -14.39
CA ASN A 60 -16.77 -3.81 -14.48
C ASN A 60 -16.55 -2.31 -14.76
N VAL A 61 -15.97 -2.03 -15.92
CA VAL A 61 -15.79 -0.68 -16.47
C VAL A 61 -16.50 -0.61 -17.82
N LYS A 62 -17.05 0.55 -18.18
CA LYS A 62 -17.70 0.75 -19.48
C LYS A 62 -16.76 0.33 -20.62
N SER A 63 -17.27 -0.36 -21.63
CA SER A 63 -16.47 -0.92 -22.72
C SER A 63 -15.61 0.13 -23.45
N GLU A 64 -16.13 1.35 -23.59
CA GLU A 64 -15.42 2.51 -24.17
C GLU A 64 -14.21 2.98 -23.33
N ASP A 65 -14.26 2.77 -22.02
CA ASP A 65 -13.22 3.18 -21.07
C ASP A 65 -12.25 2.04 -20.71
N LEU A 66 -12.59 0.79 -21.01
CA LEU A 66 -11.87 -0.40 -20.56
C LEU A 66 -10.39 -0.39 -20.96
N SER A 67 -10.09 0.06 -22.19
CA SER A 67 -8.71 0.15 -22.69
C SER A 67 -7.90 1.20 -21.90
N ALA A 68 -8.48 2.37 -21.64
CA ALA A 68 -7.84 3.43 -20.87
C ALA A 68 -7.61 2.99 -19.41
N PHE A 69 -8.62 2.38 -18.79
CA PHE A 69 -8.54 1.82 -17.44
C PHE A 69 -7.43 0.77 -17.31
N ARG A 70 -7.41 -0.24 -18.19
CA ARG A 70 -6.38 -1.28 -18.20
C ARG A 70 -4.99 -0.69 -18.36
N THR A 71 -4.82 0.22 -19.32
CA THR A 71 -3.53 0.85 -19.59
C THR A 71 -3.05 1.70 -18.42
N ALA A 72 -3.95 2.37 -17.71
CA ALA A 72 -3.63 3.14 -16.51
C ALA A 72 -3.13 2.24 -15.37
N LEU A 73 -3.78 1.09 -15.13
CA LEU A 73 -3.40 0.18 -14.05
C LEU A 73 -2.21 -0.73 -14.38
N GLN A 74 -1.98 -1.05 -15.65
CA GLN A 74 -0.83 -1.86 -16.06
C GLN A 74 0.51 -1.17 -15.75
N ASN A 75 0.51 0.16 -15.68
CA ASN A 75 1.64 0.96 -15.22
C ASN A 75 1.15 2.01 -14.22
N SER A 76 0.53 1.54 -13.14
CA SER A 76 0.05 2.42 -12.08
C SER A 76 1.18 3.21 -11.43
N CYS A 77 0.90 4.45 -11.02
CA CYS A 77 1.79 5.24 -10.19
C CYS A 77 1.60 4.82 -8.73
N TYR A 78 2.52 4.03 -8.21
CA TYR A 78 2.47 3.58 -6.82
C TYR A 78 3.35 4.46 -5.93
N LEU A 79 2.72 5.16 -5.00
CA LEU A 79 3.36 6.05 -4.04
C LEU A 79 3.31 5.42 -2.66
N TYR A 80 4.47 5.01 -2.16
CA TYR A 80 4.61 4.40 -0.82
C TYR A 80 5.04 5.43 0.20
N ILE A 81 4.26 5.57 1.27
CA ILE A 81 4.50 6.48 2.38
C ILE A 81 4.66 5.63 3.64
N ASN A 82 5.90 5.49 4.11
CA ASN A 82 6.21 4.83 5.37
C ASN A 82 6.14 5.84 6.53
N LEU A 83 5.09 5.78 7.34
CA LEU A 83 4.91 6.71 8.48
C LEU A 83 5.74 6.34 9.72
N LYS A 84 6.50 5.25 9.67
CA LYS A 84 7.46 4.88 10.69
C LYS A 84 8.87 5.43 10.43
N GLU A 85 9.23 5.64 9.17
CA GLU A 85 10.59 5.98 8.73
C GLU A 85 10.65 7.34 8.03
N GLU A 86 10.86 7.40 6.71
CA GLU A 86 11.23 8.62 5.99
C GLU A 86 10.14 9.70 6.00
N CYS A 87 8.89 9.28 6.21
CA CYS A 87 7.71 10.12 6.25
C CYS A 87 7.07 10.16 7.66
N SER A 88 7.84 9.85 8.71
CA SER A 88 7.36 9.88 10.09
C SER A 88 6.78 11.24 10.49
N TYR A 89 6.02 11.27 11.57
CA TYR A 89 5.57 12.53 12.17
C TYR A 89 6.78 13.40 12.56
N THR A 90 6.72 14.70 12.29
CA THR A 90 7.71 15.69 12.73
C THR A 90 7.02 16.96 13.21
N TYR A 91 7.47 17.52 14.32
CA TYR A 91 6.90 18.75 14.84
C TYR A 91 6.96 19.90 13.82
N ALA A 92 8.10 20.04 13.12
CA ALA A 92 8.33 21.13 12.18
C ALA A 92 7.26 21.24 11.07
N ILE A 93 6.79 20.10 10.57
CA ILE A 93 5.81 20.06 9.49
C ILE A 93 4.40 19.80 10.04
N ASP A 94 4.25 18.81 10.92
CA ASP A 94 2.93 18.33 11.29
C ASP A 94 2.19 19.27 12.26
N GLU A 95 2.89 20.16 12.96
CA GLU A 95 2.27 21.15 13.86
C GLU A 95 2.02 22.50 13.19
N ASN A 96 2.88 22.85 12.23
CA ASN A 96 2.91 24.21 11.69
C ASN A 96 2.28 24.30 10.31
N GLN A 97 1.95 23.17 9.68
CA GLN A 97 1.45 23.15 8.31
C GLN A 97 0.03 22.58 8.21
N PRO A 98 -0.80 23.10 7.28
CA PRO A 98 -2.13 22.55 7.00
C PRO A 98 -2.04 21.10 6.52
N SER A 99 -3.11 20.34 6.71
CA SER A 99 -3.20 18.91 6.35
C SER A 99 -2.86 18.62 4.89
N ASP A 100 -3.18 19.56 4.01
CA ASP A 100 -2.87 19.46 2.58
C ASP A 100 -1.36 19.44 2.31
N LEU A 101 -0.60 20.34 2.97
CA LEU A 101 0.85 20.34 2.88
C LEU A 101 1.45 19.12 3.59
N ARG A 102 0.92 18.73 4.75
CA ARG A 102 1.44 17.58 5.54
C ARG A 102 1.47 16.29 4.72
N ILE A 103 0.44 16.00 3.94
CA ILE A 103 0.42 14.80 3.08
C ILE A 103 1.05 15.07 1.71
N GLY A 104 0.95 16.28 1.16
CA GLY A 104 1.56 16.63 -0.12
C GLY A 104 3.09 16.52 -0.12
N VAL A 105 3.77 16.96 0.95
CA VAL A 105 5.23 16.77 1.09
C VAL A 105 5.62 15.29 1.13
N ARG A 106 4.82 14.44 1.78
CA ARG A 106 5.05 12.99 1.86
C ARG A 106 4.85 12.32 0.51
N LEU A 107 3.84 12.76 -0.25
CA LEU A 107 3.63 12.32 -1.63
C LEU A 107 4.80 12.74 -2.54
N ALA A 108 5.35 13.95 -2.34
CA ALA A 108 6.49 14.42 -3.12
C ALA A 108 7.76 13.61 -2.83
N ILE A 109 8.01 13.26 -1.56
CA ILE A 109 9.10 12.34 -1.19
C ILE A 109 8.88 10.98 -1.85
N ALA A 110 7.69 10.39 -1.71
CA ALA A 110 7.35 9.09 -2.30
C ALA A 110 7.46 9.07 -3.83
N ALA A 111 7.23 10.20 -4.49
CA ALA A 111 7.34 10.36 -5.94
C ALA A 111 8.74 10.74 -6.43
N GLY A 112 9.71 10.95 -5.53
CA GLY A 112 11.05 11.44 -5.88
C GLY A 112 11.08 12.89 -6.39
N LEU A 113 10.06 13.70 -6.04
CA LEU A 113 9.97 15.14 -6.34
C LEU A 113 10.58 16.01 -5.24
N GLY A 114 10.89 15.42 -4.10
CA GLY A 114 11.52 16.07 -2.95
C GLY A 114 12.84 15.40 -2.54
N PRO A 115 13.40 15.80 -1.38
CA PRO A 115 14.53 15.11 -0.76
C PRO A 115 14.11 13.72 -0.25
N LYS A 116 15.07 12.94 0.24
CA LYS A 116 14.84 11.55 0.66
C LYS A 116 14.04 11.38 1.94
N SER A 117 13.89 12.43 2.76
CA SER A 117 13.18 12.35 4.03
C SER A 117 12.49 13.66 4.40
N LEU A 118 11.49 13.53 5.28
CA LEU A 118 10.70 14.66 5.74
C LEU A 118 11.51 15.71 6.50
N ALA A 119 12.54 15.29 7.25
CA ALA A 119 13.43 16.20 7.96
C ALA A 119 14.10 17.22 7.01
N MET A 120 14.48 16.78 5.81
CA MET A 120 15.14 17.64 4.81
C MET A 120 14.17 18.61 4.12
N MET A 121 12.86 18.34 4.15
CA MET A 121 11.84 19.20 3.52
C MET A 121 11.78 20.60 4.13
N THR A 122 12.19 20.77 5.38
CA THR A 122 12.21 22.07 6.07
C THR A 122 13.06 23.13 5.37
N ASN A 123 13.98 22.73 4.48
CA ASN A 123 14.82 23.64 3.68
C ASN A 123 14.21 23.99 2.30
N TYR A 124 13.00 23.51 2.00
CA TYR A 124 12.33 23.70 0.72
C TYR A 124 11.10 24.61 0.87
N PRO A 125 10.67 25.29 -0.21
CA PRO A 125 9.44 26.08 -0.22
C PRO A 125 8.21 25.15 -0.10
N LEU A 126 7.79 24.88 1.13
CA LEU A 126 6.73 23.92 1.46
C LEU A 126 5.41 24.23 0.77
N GLU A 127 5.11 25.50 0.51
CA GLU A 127 3.90 25.97 -0.17
C GLU A 127 3.68 25.38 -1.57
N LEU A 128 4.75 24.89 -2.22
CA LEU A 128 4.67 24.24 -3.53
C LEU A 128 4.19 22.78 -3.45
N TYR A 129 4.13 22.21 -2.25
CA TYR A 129 3.89 20.80 -2.00
C TYR A 129 2.49 20.52 -1.45
N THR A 130 1.49 21.24 -1.95
CA THR A 130 0.08 20.88 -1.76
C THR A 130 -0.24 19.57 -2.45
N VAL A 131 -1.25 18.83 -1.98
CA VAL A 131 -1.61 17.52 -2.55
C VAL A 131 -1.93 17.66 -4.04
N ASP A 132 -2.70 18.70 -4.39
CA ASP A 132 -3.08 18.98 -5.78
C ASP A 132 -1.86 19.23 -6.66
N SER A 133 -0.98 20.14 -6.23
CA SER A 133 0.22 20.51 -7.00
C SER A 133 1.13 19.31 -7.24
N VAL A 134 1.33 18.49 -6.20
CA VAL A 134 2.17 17.28 -6.30
C VAL A 134 1.55 16.25 -7.24
N LEU A 135 0.26 15.94 -7.10
CA LEU A 135 -0.40 14.96 -7.96
C LEU A 135 -0.50 15.44 -9.41
N GLN A 136 -0.74 16.73 -9.66
CA GLN A 136 -0.72 17.31 -10.99
C GLN A 136 0.67 17.19 -11.64
N GLU A 137 1.75 17.50 -10.91
CA GLU A 137 3.11 17.39 -11.43
C GLU A 137 3.49 15.92 -11.71
N ILE A 138 3.12 14.98 -10.83
CA ILE A 138 3.28 13.53 -11.07
C ILE A 138 2.56 13.11 -12.35
N SER A 139 1.28 13.47 -12.45
CA SER A 139 0.46 13.09 -13.60
C SER A 139 1.01 13.69 -14.90
N LYS A 140 1.36 14.97 -14.89
CA LYS A 140 1.98 15.67 -16.04
C LYS A 140 3.25 14.95 -16.53
N ARG A 141 4.17 14.59 -15.64
CA ARG A 141 5.42 13.89 -16.02
C ARG A 141 5.12 12.51 -16.61
N ARG A 142 4.25 11.73 -15.99
CA ARG A 142 3.93 10.36 -16.41
C ARG A 142 3.10 10.31 -17.71
N LEU A 143 2.23 11.29 -17.93
CA LEU A 143 1.46 11.40 -19.16
C LEU A 143 2.29 11.97 -20.32
N SER A 144 3.22 12.90 -20.05
CA SER A 144 4.11 13.42 -21.11
C SER A 144 5.03 12.35 -21.72
N THR A 145 5.29 11.28 -20.98
CA THR A 145 6.16 10.17 -21.38
C THR A 145 5.38 8.94 -21.85
N SER A 146 4.05 8.96 -21.81
CA SER A 146 3.20 7.84 -22.20
C SER A 146 2.09 8.25 -23.16
N LYS A 147 1.58 7.31 -23.96
CA LYS A 147 0.40 7.57 -24.83
C LYS A 147 -0.92 7.48 -24.06
N ARG A 148 -0.90 7.59 -22.74
CA ARG A 148 -2.06 7.37 -21.86
C ARG A 148 -2.85 8.67 -21.72
N THR A 149 -4.16 8.54 -21.54
CA THR A 149 -5.08 9.65 -21.29
C THR A 149 -5.41 9.81 -19.81
N ILE A 150 -5.18 8.77 -19.01
CA ILE A 150 -5.45 8.76 -17.58
C ILE A 150 -4.39 7.95 -16.82
N GLU A 151 -4.05 8.42 -15.62
CA GLU A 151 -3.13 7.77 -14.68
C GLU A 151 -3.90 7.12 -13.52
N ALA A 152 -3.51 5.90 -13.13
CA ALA A 152 -3.94 5.31 -11.87
C ALA A 152 -2.91 5.64 -10.80
N ILE A 153 -3.28 6.39 -9.76
CA ILE A 153 -2.38 6.74 -8.64
C ILE A 153 -2.79 5.96 -7.40
N ILE A 154 -1.94 5.03 -6.98
CA ILE A 154 -2.14 4.24 -5.76
C ILE A 154 -1.31 4.89 -4.66
N ILE A 155 -1.97 5.41 -3.63
CA ILE A 155 -1.31 6.05 -2.48
C ILE A 155 -1.37 5.07 -1.31
N HIS A 156 -0.25 4.43 -1.00
CA HIS A 156 -0.13 3.49 0.10
C HIS A 156 0.49 4.16 1.32
N ILE A 157 -0.32 4.38 2.34
CA ILE A 157 0.06 4.92 3.64
C ILE A 157 0.22 3.77 4.62
N ASP A 158 1.47 3.47 4.95
CA ASP A 158 1.85 2.36 5.81
C ASP A 158 2.16 2.79 7.23
N GLU A 159 1.92 1.88 8.16
CA GLU A 159 2.12 2.04 9.60
C GLU A 159 1.47 3.33 10.17
N TYR A 160 0.22 3.63 9.79
CA TYR A 160 -0.44 4.86 10.23
C TYR A 160 -0.58 5.03 11.75
N GLN A 161 -0.60 3.92 12.49
CA GLN A 161 -0.61 3.96 13.95
C GLN A 161 0.67 4.59 14.52
N GLU A 162 1.81 4.48 13.84
CA GLU A 162 3.06 5.12 14.26
C GLU A 162 2.96 6.65 14.17
N TYR A 163 2.28 7.16 13.13
CA TYR A 163 1.98 8.59 13.04
C TYR A 163 1.05 9.05 14.17
N ILE A 164 -0.01 8.30 14.47
CA ILE A 164 -0.95 8.65 15.55
C ILE A 164 -0.24 8.62 16.92
N THR A 165 0.53 7.57 17.21
CA THR A 165 1.32 7.46 18.44
C THR A 165 2.33 8.60 18.57
N SER A 166 2.99 8.96 17.47
CA SER A 166 3.94 10.08 17.46
C SER A 166 3.25 11.42 17.66
N ALA A 167 2.11 11.66 17.01
CA ALA A 167 1.31 12.87 17.21
C ALA A 167 0.76 12.99 18.63
N GLN A 168 0.48 11.87 19.29
CA GLN A 168 0.07 11.84 20.70
C GLN A 168 1.23 12.22 21.63
N SER A 169 2.37 11.55 21.47
CA SER A 169 3.52 11.70 22.37
C SER A 169 4.30 13.00 22.15
N VAL A 170 4.67 13.30 20.91
CA VAL A 170 5.46 14.48 20.54
C VAL A 170 4.59 15.73 20.47
N GLY A 171 3.35 15.56 20.01
CA GLY A 171 2.40 16.65 19.89
C GLY A 171 1.61 16.94 21.17
N GLU A 172 1.86 16.21 22.26
CA GLU A 172 1.16 16.34 23.56
C GLU A 172 -0.38 16.32 23.43
N ARG A 173 -0.90 15.44 22.56
CA ARG A 173 -2.33 15.34 22.26
C ARG A 173 -2.97 14.20 23.04
N THR A 174 -4.30 14.29 23.20
CA THR A 174 -5.09 13.08 23.47
C THR A 174 -5.09 12.18 22.23
N TYR A 175 -5.37 10.90 22.42
CA TYR A 175 -5.45 9.95 21.32
C TYR A 175 -6.49 10.38 20.27
N GLU A 176 -7.64 10.91 20.69
CA GLU A 176 -8.71 11.38 19.79
C GLU A 176 -8.23 12.54 18.91
N ASN A 177 -7.48 13.47 19.49
CA ASN A 177 -6.93 14.61 18.76
C ASN A 177 -5.80 14.18 17.82
N ALA A 178 -4.94 13.24 18.21
CA ALA A 178 -3.93 12.66 17.32
C ALA A 178 -4.56 11.90 16.14
N LEU A 179 -5.61 11.12 16.39
CA LEU A 179 -6.39 10.44 15.36
C LEU A 179 -7.07 11.44 14.41
N LYS A 180 -7.68 12.50 14.94
CA LYS A 180 -8.26 13.57 14.13
C LYS A 180 -7.19 14.21 13.23
N HIS A 181 -6.00 14.44 13.77
CA HIS A 181 -4.87 15.01 13.03
C HIS A 181 -4.47 14.17 11.82
N PHE A 182 -4.47 12.84 11.97
CA PHE A 182 -4.24 11.91 10.87
C PHE A 182 -5.40 11.89 9.87
N LYS A 183 -6.66 11.87 10.35
CA LYS A 183 -7.85 11.90 9.47
C LYS A 183 -7.92 13.15 8.60
N GLU A 184 -7.45 14.30 9.09
CA GLU A 184 -7.38 15.53 8.30
C GLU A 184 -6.44 15.39 7.09
N MET A 185 -5.31 14.67 7.24
CA MET A 185 -4.41 14.36 6.12
C MET A 185 -5.10 13.47 5.09
N LEU A 186 -5.74 12.39 5.53
CA LEU A 186 -6.52 11.51 4.64
C LEU A 186 -7.66 12.27 3.94
N GLY A 187 -8.32 13.18 4.66
CA GLY A 187 -9.34 14.05 4.11
C GLY A 187 -8.83 14.94 2.98
N SER A 188 -7.53 15.29 2.95
CA SER A 188 -6.94 16.07 1.87
C SER A 188 -6.85 15.27 0.57
N ILE A 189 -6.50 13.98 0.66
CA ILE A 189 -6.58 13.05 -0.48
C ILE A 189 -8.02 12.91 -0.94
N GLY A 190 -8.95 12.66 -0.01
CA GLY A 190 -10.36 12.48 -0.32
C GLY A 190 -11.00 13.71 -0.97
N ARG A 191 -10.62 14.94 -0.58
CA ARG A 191 -11.12 16.17 -1.22
C ARG A 191 -10.74 16.22 -2.70
N LEU A 192 -9.54 15.78 -3.06
CA LEU A 192 -9.13 15.72 -4.47
C LEU A 192 -9.88 14.68 -5.28
N MET A 193 -10.16 13.51 -4.69
CA MET A 193 -10.96 12.47 -5.34
C MET A 193 -12.36 12.96 -5.73
N VAL A 194 -12.90 13.89 -4.95
CA VAL A 194 -14.23 14.47 -5.11
C VAL A 194 -14.23 15.74 -5.97
N THR A 195 -13.06 16.34 -6.19
CA THR A 195 -12.96 17.60 -6.93
C THR A 195 -13.28 17.34 -8.40
N SER A 196 -14.50 17.67 -8.80
CA SER A 196 -15.03 17.51 -10.16
C SER A 196 -14.38 18.47 -11.15
N ASN A 197 -13.08 18.33 -11.37
CA ASN A 197 -12.42 18.96 -12.51
C ASN A 197 -12.47 17.99 -13.68
N SER A 198 -13.25 18.32 -14.72
CA SER A 198 -13.45 17.50 -15.92
C SER A 198 -12.18 17.13 -16.68
N ASN A 199 -11.04 17.70 -16.28
CA ASN A 199 -9.74 17.50 -16.88
C ASN A 199 -8.72 16.82 -15.94
N GLN A 200 -9.12 16.28 -14.77
CA GLN A 200 -8.18 15.51 -13.96
C GLN A 200 -7.77 14.25 -14.74
N PRO A 201 -6.50 14.13 -15.18
CA PRO A 201 -6.09 13.02 -16.01
C PRO A 201 -5.56 11.88 -15.12
N TYR A 202 -6.20 11.69 -13.96
CA TYR A 202 -5.88 10.63 -13.00
C TYR A 202 -7.09 10.26 -12.14
N PHE A 203 -7.00 9.09 -11.52
CA PHE A 203 -7.87 8.69 -10.41
C PHE A 203 -7.02 8.11 -9.29
N ILE A 204 -7.51 8.18 -8.06
CA ILE A 204 -6.74 7.84 -6.86
C ILE A 204 -7.30 6.58 -6.21
N VAL A 205 -6.40 5.75 -5.68
CA VAL A 205 -6.72 4.58 -4.86
C VAL A 205 -5.94 4.72 -3.56
N PRO A 206 -6.55 5.27 -2.49
CA PRO A 206 -5.91 5.33 -1.19
C PRO A 206 -5.90 3.94 -0.56
N VAL A 207 -4.75 3.55 -0.02
CA VAL A 207 -4.52 2.28 0.66
C VAL A 207 -3.90 2.60 2.01
N CYS A 208 -4.51 2.15 3.09
CA CYS A 208 -4.00 2.30 4.45
C CYS A 208 -3.70 0.93 5.05
N THR A 209 -2.59 0.83 5.76
CA THR A 209 -2.08 -0.38 6.38
C THR A 209 -1.61 -0.05 7.79
N GLY A 210 -1.90 -0.94 8.73
CA GLY A 210 -1.51 -0.78 10.13
C GLY A 210 -1.51 -2.10 10.88
N THR A 211 -1.19 -2.05 12.17
CA THR A 211 -1.05 -3.23 13.05
C THR A 211 -2.19 -3.36 14.06
N SER A 212 -3.40 -3.68 13.64
CA SER A 212 -4.45 -4.37 14.44
C SER A 212 -5.77 -4.43 13.66
N ALA A 213 -6.61 -5.44 13.93
CA ALA A 213 -8.01 -5.46 13.49
C ALA A 213 -8.89 -4.50 14.31
N ILE A 214 -8.47 -4.14 15.53
CA ILE A 214 -9.16 -3.14 16.35
C ILE A 214 -9.17 -1.82 15.56
N ASP A 215 -8.09 -1.52 14.83
CA ASP A 215 -7.91 -0.32 14.00
C ASP A 215 -8.94 -0.16 12.86
N GLU A 216 -9.69 -1.22 12.52
CA GLU A 216 -10.77 -1.16 11.53
C GLU A 216 -11.89 -0.20 11.93
N HIS A 217 -12.17 -0.03 13.22
CA HIS A 217 -13.21 0.92 13.66
C HIS A 217 -12.73 2.39 13.69
N PHE A 218 -11.42 2.64 13.54
CA PHE A 218 -10.83 3.95 13.81
C PHE A 218 -10.78 4.86 12.58
N LEU A 219 -10.66 4.26 11.39
CA LEU A 219 -10.71 4.94 10.08
C LEU A 219 -12.15 5.24 9.62
N HIS A 220 -13.02 5.72 10.52
CA HIS A 220 -14.23 6.43 10.10
C HIS A 220 -13.82 7.79 9.53
N SER A 221 -13.53 7.81 8.23
CA SER A 221 -13.56 9.01 7.40
C SER A 221 -14.96 9.20 6.84
N ASP A 222 -15.31 10.41 6.40
CA ASP A 222 -16.54 10.64 5.65
C ASP A 222 -16.56 9.85 4.32
N TYR A 223 -15.40 9.44 3.81
CA TYR A 223 -15.22 8.64 2.60
C TYR A 223 -15.52 7.15 2.81
N GLY A 224 -15.87 6.47 1.72
CA GLY A 224 -16.08 5.02 1.70
C GLY A 224 -14.81 4.28 2.13
N LYS A 225 -15.00 3.14 2.80
CA LYS A 225 -13.89 2.28 3.24
C LYS A 225 -14.20 0.82 2.95
N LYS A 226 -13.25 0.12 2.34
CA LYS A 226 -13.28 -1.33 2.19
C LYS A 226 -12.13 -1.94 2.99
N SER A 227 -12.48 -2.63 4.07
CA SER A 227 -11.53 -3.48 4.79
C SER A 227 -11.30 -4.76 3.99
N ILE A 228 -10.05 -5.05 3.65
CA ILE A 228 -9.64 -6.28 2.96
C ILE A 228 -8.67 -7.03 3.86
N GLN A 229 -9.14 -8.13 4.44
CA GLN A 229 -8.32 -8.97 5.31
C GLN A 229 -7.36 -9.81 4.46
N LEU A 230 -6.07 -9.71 4.77
CA LEU A 230 -5.08 -10.62 4.23
C LEU A 230 -5.20 -11.97 4.92
N ARG A 231 -5.30 -13.02 4.12
CA ARG A 231 -5.18 -14.38 4.60
C ARG A 231 -3.72 -14.81 4.48
N PRO A 232 -3.24 -15.69 5.38
CA PRO A 232 -2.00 -16.40 5.17
C PRO A 232 -1.95 -17.03 3.78
N LEU A 233 -0.75 -17.29 3.30
CA LEU A 233 -0.56 -17.94 2.00
C LEU A 233 -1.14 -19.36 2.05
N ASN A 234 -1.35 -19.94 0.87
CA ASN A 234 -1.49 -21.38 0.79
C ASN A 234 -0.11 -22.00 0.53
N TYR A 235 -0.01 -23.31 0.75
CA TYR A 235 1.24 -24.05 0.54
C TYR A 235 1.89 -23.77 -0.82
N LYS A 236 1.10 -23.76 -1.90
CA LYS A 236 1.59 -23.49 -3.26
C LYS A 236 2.23 -22.10 -3.37
N ALA A 237 1.59 -21.07 -2.81
CA ALA A 237 2.10 -19.71 -2.85
C ALA A 237 3.31 -19.51 -1.91
N ALA A 238 3.35 -20.20 -0.77
CA ALA A 238 4.50 -20.19 0.14
C ALA A 238 5.73 -20.85 -0.50
N VAL A 239 5.56 -21.97 -1.19
CA VAL A 239 6.63 -22.61 -1.99
C VAL A 239 7.04 -21.72 -3.16
N GLN A 240 6.10 -21.03 -3.79
CA GLN A 240 6.45 -20.09 -4.86
C GLN A 240 7.34 -18.94 -4.34
N MET A 241 7.09 -18.41 -3.14
CA MET A 241 7.99 -17.41 -2.53
C MET A 241 9.41 -17.95 -2.35
N PHE A 242 9.57 -19.22 -1.99
CA PHE A 242 10.89 -19.85 -1.89
C PHE A 242 11.59 -19.89 -3.24
N ARG A 243 10.89 -20.32 -4.29
CA ARG A 243 11.41 -20.38 -5.66
C ARG A 243 11.72 -19.00 -6.23
N ASP A 244 10.90 -17.99 -5.93
CA ASP A 244 11.14 -16.62 -6.38
C ASP A 244 12.38 -16.02 -5.70
N LYS A 245 12.61 -16.33 -4.42
CA LYS A 245 13.75 -15.83 -3.65
C LYS A 245 15.08 -16.46 -4.04
N TYR A 246 15.10 -17.76 -4.33
CA TYR A 246 16.33 -18.52 -4.59
C TYR A 246 16.49 -19.01 -6.04
N GLY A 247 15.51 -18.77 -6.89
CA GLY A 247 15.44 -19.38 -8.22
C GLY A 247 15.24 -20.90 -8.15
N VAL A 248 15.24 -21.54 -9.32
CA VAL A 248 15.31 -23.01 -9.43
C VAL A 248 16.80 -23.41 -9.42
N LEU A 249 17.45 -23.24 -8.28
CA LEU A 249 18.83 -23.72 -8.06
C LEU A 249 18.81 -25.14 -7.51
N PRO A 250 19.89 -25.94 -7.68
CA PRO A 250 19.96 -27.31 -7.18
C PRO A 250 19.58 -27.45 -5.70
N LEU A 251 19.93 -26.45 -4.88
CA LEU A 251 19.59 -26.41 -3.46
C LEU A 251 18.08 -26.25 -3.22
N SER A 252 17.39 -25.44 -4.02
CA SER A 252 15.94 -25.25 -3.88
C SER A 252 15.17 -26.53 -4.18
N GLU A 253 15.61 -27.31 -5.17
CA GLU A 253 15.02 -28.60 -5.51
C GLU A 253 15.33 -29.66 -4.44
N VAL A 254 16.55 -29.69 -3.92
CA VAL A 254 16.94 -30.59 -2.83
C VAL A 254 16.12 -30.30 -1.58
N VAL A 255 16.05 -29.03 -1.15
CA VAL A 255 15.32 -28.62 0.07
C VAL A 255 13.81 -28.84 -0.08
N GLU A 256 13.20 -28.49 -1.22
CA GLU A 256 11.76 -28.66 -1.43
C GLU A 256 11.34 -30.15 -1.34
N ASN A 257 12.22 -31.05 -1.76
CA ASN A 257 11.98 -32.50 -1.75
C ASN A 257 12.24 -33.15 -0.37
N GLN A 258 12.79 -32.43 0.61
CA GLN A 258 12.97 -32.97 1.96
C GLN A 258 11.60 -33.12 2.67
N PRO A 259 11.30 -34.29 3.28
CA PRO A 259 10.02 -34.51 3.98
C PRO A 259 9.73 -33.46 5.06
N HIS A 260 10.76 -32.98 5.74
CA HIS A 260 10.63 -32.02 6.83
C HIS A 260 10.43 -30.58 6.36
N PHE A 261 10.84 -30.22 5.14
CA PHE A 261 10.60 -28.89 4.59
C PHE A 261 9.11 -28.60 4.49
N ARG A 262 8.32 -29.59 4.07
CA ARG A 262 6.86 -29.48 4.04
C ARG A 262 6.30 -29.22 5.44
N ILE A 263 6.79 -29.91 6.47
CA ILE A 263 6.34 -29.74 7.86
C ILE A 263 6.69 -28.33 8.34
N ALA A 264 7.96 -27.93 8.23
CA ALA A 264 8.44 -26.61 8.64
C ALA A 264 7.67 -25.46 7.94
N MET A 265 7.36 -25.61 6.65
CA MET A 265 6.55 -24.65 5.91
C MET A 265 5.11 -24.57 6.45
N ASN A 266 4.50 -25.69 6.85
CA ASN A 266 3.17 -25.69 7.50
C ASN A 266 3.22 -25.03 8.88
N ASP A 267 4.30 -25.22 9.64
CA ASP A 267 4.46 -24.65 10.99
C ASP A 267 4.55 -23.12 10.98
N THR A 268 4.95 -22.51 9.86
CA THR A 268 4.87 -21.04 9.68
C THR A 268 3.44 -20.50 9.67
N GLY A 269 2.42 -21.38 9.62
CA GLY A 269 1.04 -21.00 9.37
C GLY A 269 0.84 -20.28 8.02
N PHE A 270 1.85 -20.37 7.14
CA PHE A 270 1.97 -19.64 5.89
C PHE A 270 1.95 -18.11 6.02
N VAL A 271 2.41 -17.59 7.17
CA VAL A 271 2.59 -16.15 7.38
C VAL A 271 3.86 -15.71 6.63
N PRO A 272 3.79 -14.73 5.71
CA PRO A 272 4.92 -14.34 4.85
C PRO A 272 6.22 -14.04 5.61
N THR A 273 6.18 -13.35 6.74
CA THR A 273 7.39 -13.08 7.53
C THR A 273 7.98 -14.32 8.19
N PHE A 274 7.15 -15.26 8.64
CA PHE A 274 7.65 -16.51 9.21
C PHE A 274 8.25 -17.40 8.11
N ILE A 275 7.64 -17.40 6.92
CA ILE A 275 8.22 -18.03 5.73
C ILE A 275 9.57 -17.37 5.40
N ASP A 276 9.64 -16.05 5.32
CA ASP A 276 10.88 -15.35 4.97
C ASP A 276 12.03 -15.62 5.97
N ASN A 277 11.70 -15.71 7.26
CA ASN A 277 12.62 -16.11 8.32
C ASN A 277 13.05 -17.58 8.22
N LEU A 278 12.10 -18.50 8.00
CA LEU A 278 12.38 -19.92 7.78
C LEU A 278 13.36 -20.09 6.60
N LEU A 279 13.15 -19.30 5.55
CA LEU A 279 13.89 -19.36 4.31
C LEU A 279 15.15 -18.48 4.33
N LYS A 280 15.77 -18.16 5.47
CA LYS A 280 17.07 -17.48 5.50
C LYS A 280 18.20 -18.44 5.11
N PRO A 281 19.28 -17.98 4.45
CA PRO A 281 20.37 -18.86 4.00
C PRO A 281 20.98 -19.71 5.12
N GLU A 282 21.09 -19.14 6.32
CA GLU A 282 21.59 -19.83 7.53
C GLU A 282 20.73 -21.02 7.98
N ASN A 283 19.46 -21.08 7.57
CA ASN A 283 18.53 -22.14 7.89
C ASN A 283 18.40 -23.18 6.76
N LEU A 284 19.03 -22.94 5.60
CA LEU A 284 18.92 -23.80 4.41
C LEU A 284 20.19 -24.64 4.25
N SER A 285 20.11 -25.94 4.55
CA SER A 285 21.18 -26.90 4.22
C SER A 285 20.64 -28.21 3.67
N ASP A 286 21.52 -28.96 3.01
CA ASP A 286 21.28 -30.31 2.47
C ASP A 286 21.16 -31.39 3.56
N GLU A 287 21.67 -31.12 4.77
CA GLU A 287 21.62 -32.03 5.94
C GLU A 287 20.70 -31.51 7.08
N TYR A 288 19.89 -30.47 6.85
CA TYR A 288 19.21 -29.77 7.94
C TYR A 288 18.13 -30.63 8.61
N ASP A 289 18.31 -30.93 9.90
CA ASP A 289 17.30 -31.56 10.75
C ASP A 289 16.30 -30.50 11.23
N TRP A 290 15.33 -30.20 10.37
CA TRP A 290 14.24 -29.29 10.67
C TRP A 290 13.42 -29.72 11.91
N GLY A 291 13.40 -31.01 12.25
CA GLY A 291 12.60 -31.54 13.36
C GLY A 291 13.15 -31.18 14.75
N ASN A 292 14.47 -31.09 14.89
CA ASN A 292 15.12 -30.79 16.18
C ASN A 292 15.31 -29.28 16.45
N THR A 293 15.15 -28.43 15.44
CA THR A 293 15.43 -26.98 15.55
C THR A 293 14.16 -26.12 15.64
N LEU A 294 12.97 -26.72 15.54
CA LEU A 294 11.67 -26.05 15.72
C LEU A 294 11.41 -25.60 17.17
N PHE A 295 12.20 -26.06 18.15
CA PHE A 295 12.02 -25.73 19.58
C PHE A 295 12.65 -24.40 20.03
N LEU A 296 13.19 -23.58 19.12
CA LEU A 296 13.88 -22.33 19.45
C LEU A 296 13.24 -21.06 18.86
N TRP A 297 11.99 -21.13 18.39
CA TRP A 297 11.25 -19.98 17.83
C TRP A 297 10.19 -19.44 18.79
#